data_AF-A0A6J4U2S4-F1
#
_entry.id   AF-A0A6J4U2S4-F1
#
_cell.length_a   1.000
_cell.length_b   1.000
_cell.length_c   1.000
_cell.angle_alpha   90.00
_cell.angle_beta   90.00
_cell.angle_gamma   90.00
#
_symmetry.space_group_name_H-M   'P 1'
#
loop_
_entity.id
_entity.type
_entity.pdbx_description
1 polymer ?
#
loop_
_entity_poly.entity_id
_entity_poly.type
_entity_poly.pdbx_seq_one_letter_code
_entity_poly.pdbx_strand_id
1 'polypeptide(L)'
;MTVARIWRGATRAEDRDRYLEYLEGTGIADYLATPGNRGVEILTRTEDDRALFTIRTLWTSLDAIRAFAGDDVEVARFYPGDDAFLVDRDLRAEHHEVGEVRHPAHVVKTVDHVSVPVRDAAASARFYAAALAPLGIVRLASLDDGATGFGRNGDDDFYIEPSGAPIAGGHVAFAAPSREAVHAFHAAALAAGGTDNGPPGPRPEYHEHYYAAFVLDRDGHNVEAVYHLDVR
;
A
#
# COMPACT_ATOMS: atom_id res chain seq x y z
N MET A 1 -19.17 0.27 5.66
CA MET A 1 -18.98 -0.89 6.56
C MET A 1 -18.26 -1.95 5.78
N THR A 2 -17.16 -2.50 6.27
CA THR A 2 -16.37 -3.47 5.50
C THR A 2 -17.07 -4.84 5.47
N VAL A 3 -17.15 -5.45 4.28
CA VAL A 3 -17.71 -6.78 4.07
C VAL A 3 -16.61 -7.73 3.59
N ALA A 4 -16.48 -8.88 4.22
CA ALA A 4 -15.62 -9.95 3.74
C ALA A 4 -16.44 -10.92 2.89
N ARG A 5 -15.97 -11.20 1.67
CA ARG A 5 -16.49 -12.27 0.81
C ARG A 5 -15.52 -13.44 0.85
N ILE A 6 -16.01 -14.63 1.17
CA ILE A 6 -15.20 -15.84 1.33
C ILE A 6 -15.65 -16.89 0.32
N TRP A 7 -14.69 -17.42 -0.42
CA TRP A 7 -14.87 -18.56 -1.31
C TRP A 7 -13.86 -19.65 -0.99
N ARG A 8 -14.23 -20.92 -1.15
CA ARG A 8 -13.34 -22.06 -0.90
C ARG A 8 -13.35 -23.03 -2.07
N GLY A 9 -12.20 -23.67 -2.26
CA GLY A 9 -12.04 -24.74 -3.23
C GLY A 9 -10.77 -25.53 -2.98
N ALA A 10 -10.55 -26.55 -3.79
CA ALA A 10 -9.37 -27.41 -3.69
C ALA A 10 -8.82 -27.76 -5.06
N THR A 11 -7.50 -27.87 -5.12
CA THR A 11 -6.77 -28.47 -6.25
C THR A 11 -6.07 -29.75 -5.79
N ARG A 12 -5.47 -30.50 -6.72
CA ARG A 12 -4.45 -31.49 -6.34
C ARG A 12 -3.27 -30.79 -5.69
N ALA A 13 -2.65 -31.41 -4.70
CA ALA A 13 -1.51 -30.84 -3.99
C ALA A 13 -0.36 -30.44 -4.93
N GLU A 14 -0.10 -31.24 -5.97
CA GLU A 14 0.93 -30.97 -7.00
C GLU A 14 0.63 -29.77 -7.90
N ASP A 15 -0.63 -29.38 -8.01
CA ASP A 15 -1.07 -28.25 -8.84
C ASP A 15 -1.14 -26.93 -8.05
N ARG A 16 -0.84 -26.94 -6.74
CA ARG A 16 -0.98 -25.78 -5.84
C ARG A 16 -0.32 -24.51 -6.38
N ASP A 17 0.96 -24.57 -6.69
CA ASP A 17 1.74 -23.38 -7.03
C ASP A 17 1.36 -22.85 -8.42
N ARG A 18 1.05 -23.77 -9.35
CA ARG A 18 0.53 -23.42 -10.68
C ARG A 18 -0.84 -22.74 -10.58
N TYR A 19 -1.69 -23.20 -9.68
CA TYR A 19 -2.99 -22.56 -9.44
C TYR A 19 -2.84 -21.19 -8.76
N LEU A 20 -1.89 -21.02 -7.84
CA LEU A 20 -1.57 -19.71 -7.26
C LEU A 20 -1.11 -18.71 -8.33
N GLU A 21 -0.19 -19.09 -9.21
CA GLU A 21 0.27 -18.25 -10.32
C GLU A 21 -0.90 -17.89 -11.27
N TYR A 22 -1.76 -18.86 -11.57
CA TYR A 22 -2.96 -18.63 -12.37
C TYR A 22 -3.94 -17.66 -11.69
N LEU A 23 -4.13 -17.75 -10.36
CA LEU A 23 -4.99 -16.83 -9.61
C LEU A 23 -4.47 -15.38 -9.65
N GLU A 24 -3.15 -15.18 -9.57
CA GLU A 24 -2.52 -13.84 -9.69
C GLU A 24 -2.91 -13.16 -11.01
N GLY A 25 -2.87 -13.89 -12.13
CA GLY A 25 -3.21 -13.35 -13.45
C GLY A 25 -4.71 -13.26 -13.75
N THR A 26 -5.57 -13.81 -12.89
CA THR A 26 -7.02 -13.92 -13.15
C THR A 26 -7.83 -13.33 -12.00
N GLY A 27 -8.23 -14.17 -11.04
CA GLY A 27 -9.10 -13.78 -9.94
C GLY A 27 -8.56 -12.64 -9.10
N ILE A 28 -7.28 -12.70 -8.70
CA ILE A 28 -6.66 -11.68 -7.86
C ILE A 28 -6.59 -10.35 -8.59
N ALA A 29 -6.12 -10.35 -9.84
CA ALA A 29 -6.08 -9.15 -10.66
C ALA A 29 -7.47 -8.50 -10.82
N ASP A 30 -8.51 -9.30 -11.06
CA ASP A 30 -9.89 -8.81 -11.20
C ASP A 30 -10.45 -8.25 -9.89
N TYR A 31 -10.20 -8.93 -8.76
CA TYR A 31 -10.57 -8.42 -7.43
C TYR A 31 -9.93 -7.05 -7.17
N LEU A 32 -8.61 -6.92 -7.37
CA LEU A 32 -7.86 -5.70 -7.09
C LEU A 32 -8.20 -4.56 -8.05
N ALA A 33 -8.56 -4.87 -9.30
CA ALA A 33 -8.99 -3.89 -10.27
C ALA A 33 -10.42 -3.36 -10.00
N THR A 34 -11.23 -4.08 -9.23
CA THR A 34 -12.63 -3.70 -9.01
C THR A 34 -12.75 -2.60 -7.95
N PRO A 35 -13.38 -1.44 -8.27
CA PRO A 35 -13.58 -0.37 -7.30
C PRO A 35 -14.31 -0.83 -6.04
N GLY A 36 -13.74 -0.48 -4.88
CA GLY A 36 -14.28 -0.85 -3.58
C GLY A 36 -13.68 -2.12 -2.98
N ASN A 37 -12.83 -2.85 -3.71
CA ASN A 37 -11.97 -3.85 -3.09
C ASN A 37 -10.93 -3.18 -2.17
N ARG A 38 -10.66 -3.79 -1.01
CA ARG A 38 -9.72 -3.32 0.03
C ARG A 38 -8.59 -4.30 0.31
N GLY A 39 -8.55 -5.43 -0.40
CA GLY A 39 -7.56 -6.48 -0.19
C GLY A 39 -8.07 -7.86 -0.55
N VAL A 40 -7.11 -8.74 -0.82
CA VAL A 40 -7.29 -10.16 -1.12
C VAL A 40 -6.33 -10.94 -0.24
N GLU A 41 -6.85 -11.95 0.47
CA GLU A 41 -6.07 -12.90 1.25
C GLU A 41 -6.34 -14.30 0.69
N ILE A 42 -5.27 -15.01 0.34
CA ILE A 42 -5.36 -16.42 -0.06
C ILE A 42 -4.74 -17.25 1.05
N LEU A 43 -5.59 -17.99 1.75
CA LEU A 43 -5.18 -18.95 2.74
C LEU A 43 -5.07 -20.30 2.05
N THR A 44 -3.89 -20.90 2.11
CA THR A 44 -3.66 -22.24 1.55
C THR A 44 -3.23 -23.20 2.63
N ARG A 45 -3.73 -24.43 2.57
CA ARG A 45 -3.28 -25.54 3.40
C ARG A 45 -3.30 -26.82 2.58
N THR A 46 -2.26 -27.61 2.67
CA THR A 46 -2.22 -28.94 2.08
C THR A 46 -2.74 -29.97 3.08
N GLU A 47 -3.62 -30.86 2.62
CA GLU A 47 -4.10 -32.03 3.34
C GLU A 47 -4.02 -33.22 2.39
N ASP A 48 -3.22 -34.24 2.75
CA ASP A 48 -2.96 -35.43 1.93
C ASP A 48 -2.57 -35.08 0.48
N ASP A 49 -3.40 -35.44 -0.49
CA ASP A 49 -3.22 -35.22 -1.93
C ASP A 49 -3.91 -33.94 -2.45
N ARG A 50 -4.42 -33.08 -1.56
CA ARG A 50 -5.16 -31.86 -1.90
C ARG A 50 -4.51 -30.61 -1.34
N ALA A 51 -4.58 -29.53 -2.11
CA ALA A 51 -4.34 -28.18 -1.61
C ALA A 51 -5.69 -27.46 -1.48
N LEU A 52 -6.05 -27.09 -0.25
CA LEU A 52 -7.25 -26.34 0.09
C LEU A 52 -6.97 -24.84 0.01
N PHE A 53 -7.89 -24.12 -0.60
CA PHE A 53 -7.85 -22.67 -0.78
C PHE A 53 -9.04 -22.05 -0.08
N THR A 54 -8.79 -21.00 0.70
CA THR A 54 -9.80 -20.05 1.16
C THR A 54 -9.40 -18.68 0.66
N ILE A 55 -10.17 -18.14 -0.28
CA ILE A 55 -9.98 -16.80 -0.82
C ILE A 55 -10.91 -15.87 -0.05
N ARG A 56 -10.33 -14.95 0.71
CA ARG A 56 -11.05 -13.92 1.45
C ARG A 56 -10.77 -12.56 0.81
N THR A 57 -11.82 -11.90 0.35
CA THR A 57 -11.73 -10.57 -0.26
C THR A 57 -12.47 -9.55 0.59
N LEU A 58 -11.92 -8.34 0.71
CA LEU A 58 -12.47 -7.27 1.54
C LEU A 58 -13.07 -6.18 0.67
N TRP A 59 -14.26 -5.71 1.03
CA TRP A 59 -15.03 -4.77 0.21
C TRP A 59 -15.59 -3.64 1.05
N THR A 60 -15.74 -2.46 0.44
CA THR A 60 -16.33 -1.27 1.08
C THR A 60 -17.84 -1.41 1.36
N SER A 61 -18.54 -2.26 0.60
CA SER A 61 -19.97 -2.55 0.75
C SER A 61 -20.40 -3.81 -0.05
N LEU A 62 -21.63 -4.29 0.18
CA LEU A 62 -22.28 -5.29 -0.67
C LEU A 62 -22.53 -4.79 -2.10
N ASP A 63 -22.73 -3.48 -2.30
CA ASP A 63 -22.92 -2.91 -3.64
C ASP A 63 -21.62 -2.97 -4.46
N ALA A 64 -20.46 -2.79 -3.83
CA ALA A 64 -19.16 -3.03 -4.48
C ALA A 64 -19.00 -4.50 -4.89
N ILE A 65 -19.46 -5.42 -4.02
CA ILE A 65 -19.48 -6.85 -4.35
C ILE A 65 -20.46 -7.14 -5.50
N ARG A 66 -21.62 -6.47 -5.56
CA ARG A 66 -22.57 -6.61 -6.68
C ARG A 66 -21.98 -6.14 -8.00
N ALA A 67 -21.20 -5.05 -7.99
CA ALA A 67 -20.47 -4.60 -9.18
C ALA A 67 -19.44 -5.64 -9.66
N PHE A 68 -18.87 -6.42 -8.74
CA PHE A 68 -17.94 -7.51 -9.05
C PHE A 68 -18.65 -8.80 -9.51
N ALA A 69 -19.63 -9.28 -8.76
CA ALA A 69 -20.20 -10.63 -8.90
C ALA A 69 -21.54 -10.69 -9.63
N GLY A 70 -22.15 -9.54 -9.94
CA GLY A 70 -23.50 -9.45 -10.47
C GLY A 70 -24.58 -9.45 -9.39
N ASP A 71 -25.83 -9.53 -9.83
CA ASP A 71 -27.00 -9.29 -8.97
C ASP A 71 -27.13 -10.29 -7.81
N ASP A 72 -26.93 -11.58 -8.07
CA ASP A 72 -26.78 -12.59 -7.01
C ASP A 72 -25.33 -12.60 -6.52
N VAL A 73 -25.07 -11.74 -5.54
CA VAL A 73 -23.73 -11.56 -4.97
C VAL A 73 -23.15 -12.85 -4.41
N GLU A 74 -23.95 -13.84 -4.04
CA GLU A 74 -23.42 -15.09 -3.47
C GLU A 74 -22.92 -16.05 -4.54
N VAL A 75 -23.27 -15.90 -5.82
CA VAL A 75 -22.76 -16.82 -6.85
C VAL A 75 -21.25 -16.67 -6.99
N ALA A 76 -20.52 -17.78 -6.87
CA ALA A 76 -19.08 -17.79 -7.07
C ALA A 76 -18.74 -17.43 -8.53
N ARG A 77 -17.72 -16.58 -8.70
CA ARG A 77 -17.20 -16.21 -10.02
C ARG A 77 -16.02 -17.12 -10.35
N PHE A 78 -16.15 -17.84 -11.45
CA PHE A 78 -15.10 -18.72 -11.97
C PHE A 78 -14.51 -18.14 -13.26
N TYR A 79 -13.24 -18.45 -13.50
CA TYR A 79 -12.48 -18.02 -14.66
C TYR A 79 -12.25 -19.23 -15.60
N PRO A 80 -12.05 -19.00 -16.91
CA PRO A 80 -12.06 -20.09 -17.91
C PRO A 80 -11.08 -21.25 -17.66
N GLY A 81 -10.00 -21.03 -16.91
CA GLY A 81 -9.00 -22.05 -16.59
C GLY A 81 -9.26 -22.85 -15.31
N ASP A 82 -10.27 -22.49 -14.51
CA ASP A 82 -10.48 -23.05 -13.18
C ASP A 82 -10.73 -24.57 -13.20
N ASP A 83 -11.43 -25.05 -14.23
CA ASP A 83 -11.75 -26.48 -14.40
C ASP A 83 -10.52 -27.36 -14.65
N ALA A 84 -9.39 -26.77 -15.07
CA ALA A 84 -8.14 -27.51 -15.21
C ALA A 84 -7.48 -27.81 -13.86
N PHE A 85 -7.79 -27.04 -12.82
CA PHE A 85 -7.13 -27.10 -11.50
C PHE A 85 -8.05 -27.61 -10.39
N LEU A 86 -9.29 -27.13 -10.36
CA LEU A 86 -10.19 -27.32 -9.23
C LEU A 86 -10.81 -28.72 -9.22
N VAL A 87 -10.42 -29.52 -8.24
CA VAL A 87 -11.00 -30.84 -7.93
C VAL A 87 -12.19 -30.76 -6.98
N ASP A 88 -12.37 -29.62 -6.31
CA ASP A 88 -13.52 -29.30 -5.47
C ASP A 88 -13.71 -27.78 -5.38
N ARG A 89 -14.95 -27.30 -5.22
CA ARG A 89 -15.26 -25.87 -5.11
C ARG A 89 -16.64 -25.58 -4.55
N ASP A 90 -16.73 -24.52 -3.76
CA ASP A 90 -18.00 -23.92 -3.40
C ASP A 90 -18.59 -23.17 -4.60
N LEU A 91 -19.85 -23.43 -4.93
CA LEU A 91 -20.57 -22.68 -5.97
C LEU A 91 -21.13 -21.35 -5.46
N ARG A 92 -21.11 -21.14 -4.14
CA ARG A 92 -21.54 -19.91 -3.49
C ARG A 92 -20.44 -19.37 -2.57
N ALA A 93 -20.30 -18.06 -2.53
CA ALA A 93 -19.46 -17.34 -1.60
C ALA A 93 -20.30 -16.86 -0.40
N GLU A 94 -19.67 -16.85 0.76
CA GLU A 94 -20.27 -16.30 1.98
C GLU A 94 -19.90 -14.83 2.16
N HIS A 95 -20.81 -14.04 2.73
CA HIS A 95 -20.54 -12.65 3.10
C HIS A 95 -20.63 -12.47 4.61
N HIS A 96 -19.61 -11.84 5.16
CA HIS A 96 -19.50 -11.59 6.59
C HIS A 96 -19.23 -10.11 6.82
N GLU A 97 -19.93 -9.54 7.78
CA GLU A 97 -19.60 -8.22 8.30
C GLU A 97 -18.26 -8.28 9.03
N VAL A 98 -17.33 -7.42 8.65
CA VAL A 98 -16.03 -7.34 9.32
C VAL A 98 -16.15 -6.38 10.50
N GLY A 99 -16.07 -6.95 11.70
CA GLY A 99 -15.96 -6.18 12.93
C GLY A 99 -14.65 -5.40 13.04
N GLU A 100 -14.46 -4.71 14.16
CA GLU A 100 -13.22 -3.99 14.45
C GLU A 100 -12.03 -4.96 14.46
N VAL A 101 -11.07 -4.76 13.55
CA VAL A 101 -9.82 -5.50 13.54
C VAL A 101 -8.98 -4.99 14.70
N ARG A 102 -8.75 -5.83 15.71
CA ARG A 102 -7.83 -5.52 16.80
C ARG A 102 -6.45 -6.05 16.46
N HIS A 103 -5.50 -5.14 16.32
CA HIS A 103 -4.10 -5.49 16.34
C HIS A 103 -3.65 -5.66 17.80
N PRO A 104 -2.66 -6.52 18.10
CA PRO A 104 -2.02 -6.50 19.42
C PRO A 104 -1.58 -5.07 19.71
N ALA A 105 -1.74 -4.64 20.97
CA ALA A 105 -1.71 -3.23 21.38
C ALA A 105 -0.46 -2.43 20.98
N HIS A 106 0.61 -3.04 20.47
CA HIS A 106 1.70 -2.32 19.85
C HIS A 106 2.29 -3.17 18.71
N VAL A 107 2.04 -2.78 17.45
CA VAL A 107 3.15 -2.82 16.50
C VAL A 107 4.09 -1.73 16.99
N VAL A 108 5.12 -2.10 17.74
CA VAL A 108 6.14 -1.12 18.16
C VAL A 108 6.84 -0.68 16.88
N LYS A 109 6.46 0.48 16.35
CA LYS A 109 7.15 1.09 15.21
C LYS A 109 8.62 1.28 15.64
N THR A 110 9.57 0.92 14.79
CA THR A 110 10.99 1.18 15.07
C THR A 110 11.25 2.68 15.24
N VAL A 111 10.51 3.50 14.50
CA VAL A 111 10.41 4.94 14.67
C VAL A 111 8.92 5.27 14.80
N ASP A 112 8.52 5.89 15.91
CA ASP A 112 7.14 6.28 16.15
C ASP A 112 6.74 7.46 15.25
N HIS A 113 7.50 8.55 15.32
CA HIS A 113 7.39 9.72 14.46
C HIS A 113 8.75 10.41 14.33
N VAL A 114 8.86 11.31 13.35
CA VAL A 114 9.99 12.23 13.19
C VAL A 114 9.49 13.66 12.94
N SER A 115 10.15 14.63 13.56
CA SER A 115 9.93 16.05 13.32
C SER A 115 11.15 16.68 12.67
N VAL A 116 10.95 17.41 11.56
CA VAL A 116 12.02 18.18 10.90
C VAL A 116 11.78 19.68 11.07
N PRO A 117 12.80 20.44 11.53
CA PRO A 117 12.67 21.89 11.66
C PRO A 117 12.64 22.55 10.28
N VAL A 118 11.82 23.58 10.10
CA VAL A 118 11.70 24.36 8.85
C VAL A 118 11.66 25.85 9.13
N ARG A 119 12.17 26.69 8.22
CA ARG A 119 12.17 28.16 8.42
C ARG A 119 10.82 28.80 8.12
N ASP A 120 10.10 28.27 7.13
CA ASP A 120 8.78 28.75 6.73
C ASP A 120 7.80 27.57 6.68
N ALA A 121 7.10 27.34 7.79
CA ALA A 121 6.16 26.23 7.93
C ALA A 121 5.07 26.23 6.85
N ALA A 122 4.61 27.39 6.38
CA ALA A 122 3.57 27.46 5.35
C ALA A 122 4.12 27.06 3.97
N ALA A 123 5.32 27.51 3.62
CA ALA A 123 5.99 27.12 2.39
C ALA A 123 6.38 25.63 2.40
N SER A 124 6.96 25.15 3.49
CA SER A 124 7.32 23.75 3.65
C SER A 124 6.09 22.85 3.65
N ALA A 125 4.97 23.26 4.26
CA ALA A 125 3.72 22.49 4.21
C ALA A 125 3.22 22.28 2.77
N ARG A 126 3.32 23.31 1.91
CA ARG A 126 2.96 23.18 0.48
C ARG A 126 3.91 22.26 -0.27
N PHE A 127 5.21 22.36 0.01
CA PHE A 127 6.23 21.48 -0.57
C PHE A 127 5.96 20.01 -0.22
N TYR A 128 5.88 19.68 1.07
CA TYR A 128 5.68 18.30 1.52
C TYR A 128 4.30 17.75 1.09
N ALA A 129 3.25 18.57 1.07
CA ALA A 129 1.96 18.14 0.55
C ALA A 129 2.02 17.75 -0.94
N ALA A 130 2.75 18.52 -1.76
CA ALA A 130 2.90 18.21 -3.18
C ALA A 130 3.84 17.02 -3.42
N ALA A 131 4.99 17.01 -2.75
CA ALA A 131 6.02 15.98 -2.91
C ALA A 131 5.52 14.60 -2.45
N LEU A 132 4.82 14.53 -1.30
CA LEU A 132 4.44 13.25 -0.68
C LEU A 132 3.11 12.69 -1.18
N ALA A 133 2.27 13.49 -1.85
CA ALA A 133 0.98 13.04 -2.39
C ALA A 133 1.08 11.82 -3.35
N PRO A 134 2.05 11.71 -4.28
CA PRO A 134 2.25 10.53 -5.11
C PRO A 134 2.58 9.26 -4.31
N LEU A 135 3.08 9.42 -3.09
CA LEU A 135 3.34 8.31 -2.16
C LEU A 135 2.08 7.96 -1.34
N GLY A 136 0.93 8.61 -1.57
CA GLY A 136 -0.28 8.41 -0.78
C GLY A 136 -0.19 8.95 0.64
N ILE A 137 0.78 9.84 0.92
CA ILE A 137 0.95 10.52 2.20
C ILE A 137 0.27 11.89 2.08
N VAL A 138 -0.63 12.18 3.01
CA VAL A 138 -1.46 13.39 3.00
C VAL A 138 -1.10 14.30 4.16
N ARG A 139 -1.34 15.60 3.97
CA ARG A 139 -1.26 16.58 5.05
C ARG A 139 -2.41 16.35 6.04
N LEU A 140 -2.08 16.28 7.32
CA LEU A 140 -3.02 16.22 8.43
C LEU A 140 -3.24 17.62 9.02
N ALA A 141 -4.10 17.71 10.04
CA ALA A 141 -4.36 18.98 10.73
C ALA A 141 -3.05 19.56 11.30
N SER A 142 -2.88 20.88 11.17
CA SER A 142 -1.79 21.57 11.86
C SER A 142 -2.07 21.61 13.36
N LEU A 143 -1.02 21.47 14.16
CA LEU A 143 -1.07 21.56 15.61
C LEU A 143 -1.00 23.02 16.07
N ASP A 144 -1.41 23.28 17.30
CA ASP A 144 -1.51 24.63 17.87
C ASP A 144 -0.16 25.35 17.98
N ASP A 145 0.94 24.60 17.98
CA ASP A 145 2.33 25.10 18.00
C ASP A 145 2.87 25.47 16.60
N GLY A 146 2.07 25.30 15.55
CA GLY A 146 2.45 25.56 14.17
C GLY A 146 3.09 24.37 13.46
N ALA A 147 3.26 23.22 14.14
CA ALA A 147 3.66 21.99 13.48
C ALA A 147 2.61 21.54 12.47
N THR A 148 3.04 20.88 11.40
CA THR A 148 2.13 20.27 10.43
C THR A 148 2.50 18.82 10.23
N GLY A 149 1.57 17.94 10.57
CA GLY A 149 1.71 16.50 10.41
C GLY A 149 1.37 16.02 9.00
N PHE A 150 1.99 14.93 8.61
CA PHE A 150 1.75 14.19 7.38
C PHE A 150 1.76 12.70 7.69
N GLY A 151 0.92 11.95 6.99
CA GLY A 151 1.01 10.49 7.03
C GLY A 151 0.01 9.81 6.13
N ARG A 152 -0.09 8.49 6.29
CA ARG A 152 -0.88 7.59 5.45
C ARG A 152 -1.84 6.84 6.35
N ASN A 153 -3.06 6.55 5.88
CA ASN A 153 -4.06 5.77 6.62
C ASN A 153 -4.46 6.33 8.01
N GLY A 154 -4.25 7.62 8.25
CA GLY A 154 -4.57 8.26 9.53
C GLY A 154 -3.45 8.21 10.56
N ASP A 155 -2.31 7.59 10.26
CA ASP A 155 -1.06 7.75 11.00
C ASP A 155 -0.46 9.15 10.76
N ASP A 156 0.22 9.70 11.75
CA ASP A 156 0.85 11.01 11.80
C ASP A 156 2.36 10.91 12.04
N ASP A 157 3.06 10.16 11.19
CA ASP A 157 4.44 9.73 11.47
C ASP A 157 5.53 10.75 11.06
N PHE A 158 5.16 11.82 10.33
CA PHE A 158 6.09 12.85 9.86
C PHE A 158 5.58 14.25 10.13
N TYR A 159 6.39 15.07 10.79
CA TYR A 159 6.07 16.45 11.13
C TYR A 159 7.10 17.42 10.57
N ILE A 160 6.61 18.58 10.15
CA ILE A 160 7.44 19.78 10.00
C ILE A 160 7.13 20.76 11.12
N GLU A 161 8.16 21.40 11.67
CA GLU A 161 8.04 22.30 12.81
C GLU A 161 8.77 23.63 12.55
N PRO A 162 8.15 24.78 12.83
CA PRO A 162 8.83 26.06 12.66
C PRO A 162 10.05 26.18 13.59
N SER A 163 11.21 26.53 13.04
CA SER A 163 12.44 26.77 13.81
C SER A 163 12.97 28.18 13.61
N GLY A 164 13.28 28.84 14.73
CA GLY A 164 13.98 30.13 14.76
C GLY A 164 15.51 30.01 14.77
N ALA A 165 16.05 28.78 14.85
CA ALA A 165 17.48 28.51 14.87
C ALA A 165 18.00 28.08 13.49
N PRO A 166 19.32 28.22 13.21
CA PRO A 166 19.92 27.65 12.01
C PRO A 166 19.63 26.15 11.88
N ILE A 167 19.21 25.72 10.69
CA ILE A 167 18.90 24.32 10.39
C ILE A 167 20.13 23.67 9.78
N ALA A 168 20.55 22.54 10.35
CA ALA A 168 21.44 21.60 9.70
C ALA A 168 20.56 20.57 8.97
N GLY A 169 20.75 20.41 7.66
CA GLY A 169 19.96 19.49 6.85
C GLY A 169 19.97 18.06 7.42
N GLY A 170 18.81 17.41 7.36
CA GLY A 170 18.63 16.01 7.77
C GLY A 170 18.34 15.11 6.57
N HIS A 171 18.12 13.82 6.82
CA HIS A 171 17.70 12.87 5.80
C HIS A 171 16.49 12.07 6.27
N VAL A 172 15.44 12.03 5.45
CA VAL A 172 14.23 11.24 5.70
C VAL A 172 13.85 10.52 4.40
N ALA A 173 13.72 9.20 4.48
CA ALA A 173 13.34 8.34 3.38
C ALA A 173 11.92 7.81 3.57
N PHE A 174 11.07 8.03 2.57
CA PHE A 174 9.67 7.61 2.57
C PHE A 174 9.48 6.38 1.69
N ALA A 175 8.79 5.37 2.22
CA ALA A 175 8.44 4.18 1.46
C ALA A 175 7.44 4.49 0.35
N ALA A 176 7.89 4.32 -0.89
CA ALA A 176 7.10 4.46 -2.10
C ALA A 176 6.41 3.14 -2.45
N PRO A 177 5.15 3.16 -2.96
CA PRO A 177 4.43 1.94 -3.32
C PRO A 177 4.90 1.32 -4.65
N SER A 178 5.64 2.06 -5.48
CA SER A 178 6.15 1.57 -6.77
C SER A 178 7.27 2.46 -7.33
N ARG A 179 7.91 2.03 -8.42
CA ARG A 179 8.89 2.85 -9.16
C ARG A 179 8.26 4.08 -9.77
N GLU A 180 7.04 3.96 -10.27
CA GLU A 180 6.26 5.07 -10.84
C GLU A 180 5.98 6.13 -9.77
N ALA A 181 5.68 5.71 -8.54
CA ALA A 181 5.51 6.63 -7.42
C ALA A 181 6.81 7.35 -7.04
N VAL A 182 7.98 6.69 -7.14
CA VAL A 182 9.30 7.34 -6.96
C VAL A 182 9.52 8.43 -8.03
N HIS A 183 9.21 8.14 -9.29
CA HIS A 183 9.28 9.14 -10.38
C HIS A 183 8.32 10.31 -10.15
N ALA A 184 7.08 10.02 -9.77
CA ALA A 184 6.07 11.03 -9.54
C ALA A 184 6.39 11.92 -8.33
N PHE A 185 6.93 11.34 -7.24
CA PHE A 185 7.47 12.08 -6.10
C PHE A 185 8.55 13.07 -6.55
N HIS A 186 9.55 12.59 -7.30
CA HIS A 186 10.69 13.42 -7.72
C HIS A 186 10.21 14.60 -8.58
N ALA A 187 9.39 14.33 -9.59
CA ALA A 187 8.83 15.37 -10.44
C ALA A 187 8.00 16.40 -9.65
N ALA A 188 7.14 15.95 -8.73
CA ALA A 188 6.29 16.82 -7.91
C ALA A 188 7.13 17.67 -6.93
N ALA A 189 8.15 17.08 -6.31
CA ALA A 189 9.04 17.77 -5.39
C ALA A 189 9.86 18.86 -6.10
N LEU A 190 10.40 18.58 -7.30
CA LEU A 190 11.07 19.60 -8.12
C LEU A 190 10.11 20.71 -8.55
N ALA A 191 8.89 20.37 -8.99
CA ALA A 191 7.87 21.36 -9.34
C ALA A 191 7.45 22.25 -8.16
N ALA A 192 7.51 21.71 -6.94
CA ALA A 192 7.24 22.42 -5.69
C ALA A 192 8.43 23.29 -5.20
N GLY A 193 9.52 23.35 -5.97
CA GLY A 193 10.70 24.18 -5.67
C GLY A 193 11.78 23.46 -4.87
N GLY A 194 11.76 22.13 -4.81
CA GLY A 194 12.89 21.33 -4.35
C GLY A 194 14.05 21.35 -5.36
N THR A 195 15.24 21.00 -4.88
CA THR A 195 16.45 20.88 -5.71
C THR A 195 16.80 19.43 -5.93
N ASP A 196 17.09 19.03 -7.16
CA ASP A 196 17.49 17.66 -7.47
C ASP A 196 18.76 17.28 -6.69
N ASN A 197 18.74 16.10 -6.08
CA ASN A 197 19.86 15.53 -5.33
C ASN A 197 20.13 14.07 -5.74
N GLY A 198 19.47 13.60 -6.79
CA GLY A 198 19.57 12.23 -7.25
C GLY A 198 18.32 11.82 -8.02
N PRO A 199 18.38 11.70 -9.36
CA PRO A 199 17.20 11.36 -10.16
C PRO A 199 16.70 9.94 -9.85
N PRO A 200 15.42 9.63 -10.15
CA PRO A 200 14.87 8.30 -9.98
C PRO A 200 15.73 7.23 -10.67
N GLY A 201 16.14 6.20 -9.92
CA GLY A 201 16.91 5.09 -10.49
C GLY A 201 17.30 4.03 -9.47
N PRO A 202 17.95 2.95 -9.93
CA PRO A 202 18.51 1.94 -9.03
C PRO A 202 19.65 2.53 -8.18
N ARG A 203 19.84 1.98 -6.98
CA ARG A 203 20.95 2.26 -6.05
C ARG A 203 21.62 0.94 -5.63
N PRO A 204 22.32 0.25 -6.56
CA PRO A 204 22.91 -1.07 -6.29
C PRO A 204 23.98 -1.05 -5.19
N GLU A 205 24.51 0.13 -4.84
CA GLU A 205 25.41 0.35 -3.72
C GLU A 205 24.75 0.10 -2.34
N TYR A 206 23.43 0.20 -2.23
CA TYR A 206 22.70 -0.18 -1.02
C TYR A 206 22.31 -1.66 -1.06
N HIS A 207 21.53 -2.04 -2.08
CA HIS A 207 21.26 -3.43 -2.46
C HIS A 207 20.59 -3.50 -3.85
N GLU A 208 20.57 -4.68 -4.48
CA GLU A 208 20.08 -4.90 -5.85
C GLU A 208 18.67 -4.36 -6.12
N HIS A 209 17.79 -4.48 -5.12
CA HIS A 209 16.38 -4.10 -5.22
C HIS A 209 16.05 -2.67 -4.80
N TYR A 210 17.05 -1.84 -4.49
CA TYR A 210 16.85 -0.46 -4.03
C TYR A 210 16.60 0.48 -5.21
N TYR A 211 15.41 1.07 -5.31
CA TYR A 211 15.08 2.04 -6.35
C TYR A 211 14.59 3.34 -5.70
N ALA A 212 15.26 4.45 -5.94
CA ALA A 212 14.99 5.69 -5.21
C ALA A 212 15.23 6.97 -6.01
N ALA A 213 14.74 8.07 -5.46
CA ALA A 213 14.99 9.44 -5.90
C ALA A 213 15.18 10.37 -4.68
N PHE A 214 15.97 11.42 -4.85
CA PHE A 214 16.38 12.32 -3.79
C PHE A 214 16.16 13.77 -4.20
N VAL A 215 15.55 14.56 -3.31
CA VAL A 215 15.33 16.00 -3.50
C VAL A 215 15.68 16.72 -2.22
N LEU A 216 16.46 17.80 -2.32
CA LEU A 216 16.65 18.72 -1.21
C LEU A 216 15.44 19.65 -1.10
N ASP A 217 14.89 19.77 0.11
CA ASP A 217 13.91 20.80 0.40
C ASP A 217 14.56 22.20 0.53
N ARG A 218 13.75 23.22 0.81
CA ARG A 218 14.20 24.62 0.91
C ARG A 218 15.15 24.89 2.07
N ASP A 219 15.14 24.02 3.07
CA ASP A 219 15.93 24.13 4.29
C ASP A 219 17.12 23.16 4.28
N GLY A 220 17.30 22.42 3.18
CA GLY A 220 18.44 21.54 2.95
C GLY A 220 18.25 20.12 3.47
N HIS A 221 17.02 19.72 3.83
CA HIS A 221 16.72 18.32 4.16
C HIS A 221 16.74 17.46 2.89
N ASN A 222 17.48 16.36 2.92
CA ASN A 222 17.50 15.35 1.87
C ASN A 222 16.28 14.42 1.99
N VAL A 223 15.26 14.71 1.19
CA VAL A 223 14.00 13.96 1.14
C VAL A 223 14.12 12.87 0.09
N GLU A 224 13.92 11.63 0.50
CA GLU A 224 14.00 10.46 -0.37
C GLU A 224 12.63 9.79 -0.52
N ALA A 225 12.34 9.30 -1.74
CA ALA A 225 11.34 8.27 -1.95
C ALA A 225 12.03 6.98 -2.39
N VAL A 226 11.79 5.89 -1.67
CA VAL A 226 12.43 4.59 -1.90
C VAL A 226 11.39 3.50 -2.10
N TYR A 227 11.59 2.70 -3.13
CA TYR A 227 10.85 1.46 -3.38
C TYR A 227 11.84 0.30 -3.37
N HIS A 228 11.60 -0.66 -2.46
CA HIS A 228 12.30 -1.94 -2.45
C HIS A 228 11.47 -2.92 -3.25
N LEU A 229 11.99 -3.42 -4.38
CA LEU A 229 11.33 -4.54 -5.06
C LEU A 229 11.27 -5.72 -4.10
N ASP A 230 10.06 -6.27 -3.92
CA ASP A 230 9.72 -7.42 -3.07
C ASP A 230 10.93 -8.29 -2.74
N VAL A 231 11.48 -8.09 -1.54
CA VAL A 231 12.36 -9.07 -0.90
C VAL A 231 11.41 -10.12 -0.31
N ARG A 232 10.87 -10.98 -1.17
CA ARG A 232 10.16 -12.19 -0.71
C ARG A 232 11.18 -13.20 -0.20
#